data_AF-A0A448ZMK7-F1
#
_entry.id   AF-A0A448ZMK7-F1
#
_cell.length_a   1.000
_cell.length_b   1.000
_cell.length_c   1.000
_cell.angle_alpha   90.00
_cell.angle_beta   90.00
_cell.angle_gamma   90.00
#
_symmetry.space_group_name_H-M   'P 1'
#
loop_
_entity.id
_entity.type
_entity.pdbx_description
1 polymer ?
#
loop_
_entity_poly.entity_id
_entity_poly.type
_entity_poly.pdbx_seq_one_letter_code
_entity_poly.pdbx_strand_id
1 'polypeptide(L)'
;MPITMRLAPTLVLAARASSLLLSPPTTLPTARAFSAQHSNRSSSNRSSNHKRNMSTESDQDGKPARQLVVDPFCFRQFGEHPQSGSYGGTVFSSLTVAAFEEVANARFREEDLRDGYAPFCKHVFLENDFTGDDARVNVLPVEGNEDKIRTEYAARNDKELPVLQRFIPLEAVGGAEELPRAKYLDLILYSRDQIRKENESMGNENVEGDEEAPWGIVSIKAQMEDFELPMNPITQMRNALGKDQGGSGIPLTREEYMKSVEYWTANVNVS
;
A
#
# COMPACT_ATOMS: atom_id res chain seq x y z
N MET A 1 64.96 -13.92 15.85
CA MET A 1 65.58 -13.93 14.51
C MET A 1 65.07 -15.14 13.74
N PRO A 2 64.75 -15.06 12.44
CA PRO A 2 64.19 -13.95 11.65
C PRO A 2 62.82 -14.37 11.02
N ILE A 3 61.78 -13.53 11.07
CA ILE A 3 61.27 -12.71 9.94
C ILE A 3 61.69 -13.22 8.55
N THR A 4 60.71 -13.63 7.75
CA THR A 4 60.80 -13.51 6.28
C THR A 4 59.42 -13.13 5.72
N MET A 5 59.34 -11.87 5.28
CA MET A 5 58.36 -11.37 4.31
C MET A 5 58.49 -12.13 3.00
N ARG A 6 57.39 -12.17 2.23
CA ARG A 6 57.27 -12.05 0.76
C ARG A 6 55.85 -12.49 0.39
N LEU A 7 55.12 -11.95 -0.58
CA LEU A 7 55.16 -10.78 -1.46
C LEU A 7 53.80 -10.89 -2.18
N ALA A 8 53.03 -9.81 -2.25
CA ALA A 8 51.85 -9.77 -3.11
C ALA A 8 52.26 -9.83 -4.60
N PRO A 9 51.44 -10.41 -5.50
CA PRO A 9 51.51 -10.08 -6.90
C PRO A 9 50.46 -9.02 -7.23
N THR A 10 50.93 -7.82 -7.52
CA THR A 10 50.28 -6.86 -8.40
C THR A 10 50.21 -7.47 -9.80
N LEU A 11 49.01 -7.62 -10.39
CA LEU A 11 48.87 -7.94 -11.81
C LEU A 11 47.93 -6.93 -12.49
N VAL A 12 48.59 -5.94 -13.10
CA VAL A 12 48.40 -5.44 -14.47
C VAL A 12 46.97 -5.36 -15.02
N LEU A 13 46.56 -4.10 -15.14
CA LEU A 13 45.59 -3.54 -16.09
C LEU A 13 45.75 -4.13 -17.52
N ALA A 14 44.71 -4.77 -18.04
CA ALA A 14 44.57 -5.05 -19.47
C ALA A 14 43.23 -4.50 -19.97
N ALA A 15 43.29 -3.32 -20.56
CA ALA A 15 42.26 -2.80 -21.43
C ALA A 15 42.15 -3.70 -22.68
N ARG A 16 40.94 -4.14 -23.01
CA ARG A 16 40.59 -4.54 -24.38
C ARG A 16 39.34 -3.79 -24.80
N ALA A 17 39.55 -2.85 -25.72
CA ALA A 17 38.56 -2.35 -26.64
C ALA A 17 38.23 -3.41 -27.72
N SER A 18 37.18 -3.10 -28.50
CA SER A 18 36.57 -3.86 -29.60
C SER A 18 35.39 -4.74 -29.16
N SER A 19 34.19 -4.66 -29.74
CA SER A 19 33.83 -4.18 -31.06
C SER A 19 32.39 -3.63 -31.06
N LEU A 20 32.23 -2.49 -31.73
CA LEU A 20 30.95 -2.02 -32.26
C LEU A 20 30.36 -3.11 -33.17
N LEU A 21 29.11 -3.50 -32.90
CA LEU A 21 28.23 -4.07 -33.91
C LEU A 21 26.99 -3.17 -33.96
N LEU A 22 27.00 -2.28 -34.96
CA LEU A 22 25.82 -1.56 -35.41
C LEU A 22 24.78 -2.60 -35.86
N SER A 23 23.61 -2.61 -35.21
CA SER A 23 22.42 -3.23 -35.77
C SER A 23 21.73 -2.22 -36.71
N PRO A 24 21.27 -2.65 -37.90
CA PRO A 24 20.65 -1.75 -38.87
C PRO A 24 19.24 -1.31 -38.44
N PRO A 25 18.77 -0.14 -38.90
CA PRO A 25 17.45 0.38 -38.56
C PRO A 25 16.36 -0.46 -39.23
N THR A 26 15.41 -0.97 -38.45
CA THR A 26 14.21 -1.60 -38.99
C THR A 26 13.22 -0.50 -39.40
N THR A 27 12.96 -0.45 -40.71
CA THR A 27 12.02 0.43 -41.38
C THR A 27 10.57 0.13 -40.97
N LEU A 28 9.86 1.17 -40.53
CA LEU A 28 8.40 1.19 -40.40
C LEU A 28 7.75 1.15 -41.80
N PRO A 29 6.68 0.37 -42.01
CA PRO A 29 5.78 0.60 -43.12
C PRO A 29 4.69 1.60 -42.72
N THR A 30 4.71 2.76 -43.38
CA THR A 30 3.60 3.70 -43.50
C THR A 30 2.54 3.21 -44.49
N ALA A 31 1.35 3.80 -44.37
CA ALA A 31 0.11 3.67 -45.17
C ALA A 31 -0.91 2.70 -44.54
N ARG A 32 -2.19 3.07 -44.35
CA ARG A 32 -3.04 3.91 -45.19
C ARG A 32 -4.23 4.42 -44.37
N ALA A 33 -4.57 5.69 -44.57
CA ALA A 33 -5.82 6.28 -44.09
C ALA A 33 -7.02 5.60 -44.77
N PHE A 34 -8.01 5.20 -43.97
CA PHE A 34 -9.36 4.92 -44.45
C PHE A 34 -10.28 6.00 -43.91
N SER A 35 -10.73 6.86 -44.83
CA SER A 35 -11.85 7.76 -44.68
C SER A 35 -13.14 6.95 -44.83
N ALA A 36 -14.06 7.09 -43.88
CA ALA A 36 -15.46 6.78 -44.08
C ALA A 36 -16.29 7.90 -43.47
N GLN A 37 -16.71 8.83 -44.33
CA GLN A 37 -17.80 9.76 -44.10
C GLN A 37 -19.13 9.03 -44.32
N HIS A 38 -20.06 9.20 -43.39
CA HIS A 38 -21.52 9.28 -43.55
C HIS A 38 -22.11 9.22 -42.14
N SER A 39 -23.17 9.92 -41.74
CA SER A 39 -23.92 11.07 -42.24
C SER A 39 -24.91 11.38 -41.11
N ASN A 40 -25.33 12.63 -41.00
CA ASN A 40 -26.22 13.17 -39.98
C ASN A 40 -27.49 12.33 -39.70
N ARG A 41 -27.85 12.20 -38.42
CA ARG A 41 -29.25 12.40 -38.03
C ARG A 41 -29.35 13.01 -36.62
N SER A 42 -29.90 14.21 -36.60
CA SER A 42 -30.40 14.89 -35.41
C SER A 42 -31.55 14.10 -34.80
N SER A 43 -31.58 14.02 -33.48
CA SER A 43 -32.81 13.83 -32.71
C SER A 43 -32.55 14.41 -31.32
N SER A 44 -32.99 15.65 -31.17
CA SER A 44 -33.25 16.29 -29.89
C SER A 44 -34.14 15.38 -29.04
N ASN A 45 -33.72 15.04 -27.82
CA ASN A 45 -34.69 14.79 -26.78
C ASN A 45 -34.21 15.34 -25.43
N ARG A 46 -35.05 16.25 -24.96
CA ARG A 46 -35.05 16.96 -23.70
C ARG A 46 -35.52 15.97 -22.64
N SER A 47 -34.75 15.76 -21.56
CA SER A 47 -35.30 15.17 -20.33
C SER A 47 -34.56 15.71 -19.11
N SER A 48 -35.24 16.69 -18.50
CA SER A 48 -35.43 16.87 -17.06
C SER A 48 -34.31 16.42 -16.12
N ASN A 49 -33.71 17.44 -15.50
CA ASN A 49 -33.18 17.44 -14.14
C ASN A 49 -33.95 16.50 -13.21
N HIS A 50 -33.25 15.52 -12.65
CA HIS A 50 -33.54 14.99 -11.33
C HIS A 50 -32.21 14.84 -10.58
N LYS A 51 -31.76 15.95 -9.98
CA LYS A 51 -30.87 15.90 -8.84
C LYS A 51 -31.64 15.18 -7.74
N ARG A 52 -31.41 13.87 -7.59
CA ARG A 52 -31.75 13.17 -6.35
C ARG A 52 -30.73 13.64 -5.32
N ASN A 53 -31.13 14.61 -4.51
CA ASN A 53 -30.54 14.79 -3.20
C ASN A 53 -30.75 13.47 -2.46
N MET A 54 -29.68 12.72 -2.23
CA MET A 54 -29.69 11.70 -1.20
C MET A 54 -29.68 12.43 0.13
N SER A 55 -30.86 12.47 0.74
CA SER A 55 -31.07 12.78 2.14
C SER A 55 -30.19 11.87 2.99
N THR A 56 -29.41 12.49 3.88
CA THR A 56 -28.69 11.83 4.98
C THR A 56 -29.71 11.01 5.78
N GLU A 57 -29.68 9.69 5.65
CA GLU A 57 -30.42 8.79 6.52
C GLU A 57 -29.75 8.78 7.89
N SER A 58 -30.55 8.95 8.94
CA SER A 58 -30.15 8.85 10.34
C SER A 58 -30.56 7.48 10.86
N ASP A 59 -29.69 6.84 11.65
CA ASP A 59 -30.05 5.61 12.36
C ASP A 59 -31.20 5.83 13.35
N GLN A 60 -31.81 4.74 13.83
CA GLN A 60 -32.98 4.73 14.72
C GLN A 60 -32.80 5.54 16.03
N ASP A 61 -31.58 5.97 16.34
CA ASP A 61 -31.21 6.81 17.50
C ASP A 61 -30.93 8.29 17.14
N GLY A 62 -31.18 8.73 15.91
CA GLY A 62 -30.95 10.12 15.47
C GLY A 62 -29.47 10.50 15.32
N LYS A 63 -28.56 9.53 15.35
CA LYS A 63 -27.15 9.70 14.99
C LYS A 63 -26.99 9.68 13.46
N PRO A 64 -26.08 10.51 12.89
CA PRO A 64 -25.77 10.41 11.47
C PRO A 64 -25.26 8.99 11.14
N ALA A 65 -25.72 8.42 10.03
CA ALA A 65 -25.29 7.09 9.58
C ALA A 65 -23.75 7.05 9.44
N ARG A 66 -23.14 6.02 10.05
CA ARG A 66 -21.69 5.81 9.99
C ARG A 66 -21.26 5.53 8.54
N GLN A 67 -20.21 6.20 8.10
CA GLN A 67 -19.63 6.02 6.77
C GLN A 67 -18.49 5.00 6.77
N LEU A 68 -17.75 4.95 7.88
CA LEU A 68 -16.59 4.08 8.08
C LEU A 68 -16.84 3.19 9.30
N VAL A 69 -16.50 1.90 9.19
CA VAL A 69 -16.47 0.95 10.31
C VAL A 69 -15.15 0.20 10.25
N VAL A 70 -14.53 -0.09 11.38
CA VAL A 70 -13.32 -0.91 11.43
C VAL A 70 -13.71 -2.35 11.21
N ASP A 71 -13.17 -2.94 10.14
CA ASP A 71 -13.42 -4.34 9.83
C ASP A 71 -12.76 -5.25 10.90
N PRO A 72 -13.37 -6.39 11.29
CA PRO A 72 -12.77 -7.32 12.24
C PRO A 72 -11.35 -7.79 11.88
N PHE A 73 -10.99 -7.83 10.60
CA PHE A 73 -9.62 -8.09 10.15
C PHE A 73 -8.61 -7.07 10.67
N CYS A 74 -9.04 -5.81 10.84
CA CYS A 74 -8.24 -4.70 11.33
C CYS A 74 -8.17 -4.65 12.87
N PHE A 75 -8.97 -5.43 13.61
CA PHE A 75 -8.97 -5.46 15.08
C PHE A 75 -7.61 -5.84 15.69
N ARG A 76 -6.76 -6.56 14.94
CA ARG A 76 -5.37 -6.83 15.32
C ARG A 76 -4.52 -5.57 15.54
N GLN A 77 -4.98 -4.39 15.11
CA GLN A 77 -4.30 -3.11 15.34
C GLN A 77 -4.73 -2.43 16.64
N PHE A 78 -5.62 -3.04 17.43
CA PHE A 78 -6.19 -2.46 18.63
C PHE A 78 -5.91 -3.36 19.83
N GLY A 79 -5.28 -2.81 20.86
CA GLY A 79 -4.80 -3.54 22.05
C GLY A 79 -5.91 -4.22 22.86
N GLU A 80 -7.17 -3.80 22.67
CA GLU A 80 -8.33 -4.44 23.30
C GLU A 80 -8.65 -5.83 22.74
N HIS A 81 -8.05 -6.20 21.60
CA HIS A 81 -8.25 -7.50 20.96
C HIS A 81 -7.02 -8.42 21.12
N PRO A 82 -7.21 -9.72 21.45
CA PRO A 82 -6.11 -10.66 21.62
C PRO A 82 -5.17 -10.80 20.40
N GLN A 83 -5.70 -10.61 19.19
CA GLN A 83 -4.95 -10.71 17.93
C GLN A 83 -3.83 -9.66 17.81
N SER A 84 -3.89 -8.58 18.60
CA SER A 84 -2.86 -7.53 18.62
C SER A 84 -1.52 -8.01 19.16
N GLY A 85 -1.50 -9.02 20.05
CA GLY A 85 -0.27 -9.50 20.68
C GLY A 85 0.76 -10.12 19.73
N SER A 86 0.35 -10.48 18.52
CA SER A 86 1.22 -11.02 17.47
C SER A 86 1.30 -10.14 16.22
N TYR A 87 0.69 -8.95 16.25
CA TYR A 87 0.69 -8.07 15.09
C TYR A 87 2.00 -7.27 15.02
N GLY A 88 2.75 -7.44 13.94
CA GLY A 88 4.03 -6.75 13.73
C GLY A 88 3.92 -5.32 13.21
N GLY A 89 2.71 -4.76 13.10
CA GLY A 89 2.48 -3.38 12.65
C GLY A 89 2.07 -2.45 13.78
N THR A 90 1.52 -1.29 13.43
CA THR A 90 0.98 -0.34 14.41
C THR A 90 -0.13 -0.95 15.24
N VAL A 91 0.05 -0.97 16.57
CA VAL A 91 -0.95 -1.37 17.56
C VAL A 91 -1.26 -0.17 18.44
N PHE A 92 -2.54 0.20 18.50
CA PHE A 92 -3.04 1.21 19.43
C PHE A 92 -3.27 0.58 20.80
N SER A 93 -2.47 0.98 21.78
CA SER A 93 -2.44 0.37 23.11
C SER A 93 -3.67 0.72 23.95
N SER A 94 -4.17 1.95 23.82
CA SER A 94 -5.25 2.50 24.66
C SER A 94 -6.44 3.05 23.87
N LEU A 95 -6.29 3.27 22.56
CA LEU A 95 -7.39 3.70 21.71
C LEU A 95 -8.25 2.49 21.33
N THR A 96 -9.54 2.55 21.64
CA THR A 96 -10.49 1.49 21.26
C THR A 96 -10.94 1.66 19.81
N VAL A 97 -11.44 0.59 19.21
CA VAL A 97 -12.10 0.58 17.90
C VAL A 97 -13.20 1.62 17.86
N ALA A 98 -14.08 1.65 18.87
CA ALA A 98 -15.19 2.60 18.92
C ALA A 98 -14.72 4.07 18.95
N ALA A 99 -13.68 4.37 19.74
CA ALA A 99 -13.12 5.72 19.81
C ALA A 99 -12.42 6.11 18.50
N PHE A 100 -11.74 5.16 17.84
CA PHE A 100 -11.15 5.38 16.53
C PHE A 100 -12.21 5.64 15.45
N GLU A 101 -13.28 4.85 15.41
CA GLU A 101 -14.41 5.04 14.49
C GLU A 101 -15.07 6.40 14.69
N GLU A 102 -15.22 6.86 15.93
CA GLU A 102 -15.78 8.18 16.21
C GLU A 102 -14.95 9.30 15.58
N VAL A 103 -13.62 9.27 15.78
CA VAL A 103 -12.71 10.25 15.18
C VAL A 103 -12.69 10.13 13.67
N ALA A 104 -12.61 8.91 13.14
CA ALA A 104 -12.55 8.65 11.69
C ALA A 104 -13.82 9.14 10.99
N ASN A 105 -15.01 8.83 11.52
CA ASN A 105 -16.27 9.29 10.95
C ASN A 105 -16.46 10.81 11.12
N ALA A 106 -16.05 11.39 12.24
CA ALA A 106 -16.15 12.84 12.45
C ALA A 106 -15.28 13.65 11.46
N ARG A 107 -14.18 13.06 10.99
CA ARG A 107 -13.24 13.67 10.04
C ARG A 107 -13.44 13.22 8.60
N PHE A 108 -14.27 12.21 8.36
CA PHE A 108 -14.50 11.66 7.03
C PHE A 108 -15.24 12.64 6.13
N ARG A 109 -14.76 12.73 4.89
CA ARG A 109 -15.32 13.54 3.81
C ARG A 109 -15.24 12.71 2.54
N GLU A 110 -16.35 12.58 1.82
CA GLU A 110 -16.40 11.74 0.61
C GLU A 110 -15.44 12.26 -0.47
N GLU A 111 -15.23 13.57 -0.53
CA GLU A 111 -14.28 14.22 -1.44
C GLU A 111 -12.80 13.89 -1.18
N ASP A 112 -12.48 13.35 0.01
CA ASP A 112 -11.12 12.96 0.40
C ASP A 112 -10.80 11.51 0.02
N LEU A 113 -11.78 10.74 -0.46
CA LEU A 113 -11.55 9.39 -0.96
C LEU A 113 -10.56 9.41 -2.13
N ARG A 114 -9.45 8.69 -1.96
CA ARG A 114 -8.47 8.42 -3.02
C ARG A 114 -8.62 7.00 -3.53
N ASP A 115 -8.41 6.81 -4.83
CA ASP A 115 -8.42 5.49 -5.45
C ASP A 115 -7.23 4.67 -4.94
N GLY A 116 -7.49 3.45 -4.49
CA GLY A 116 -6.46 2.44 -4.29
C GLY A 116 -6.23 1.60 -5.54
N TYR A 117 -5.56 0.46 -5.36
CA TYR A 117 -5.16 -0.43 -6.46
C TYR A 117 -6.31 -1.09 -7.25
N ALA A 118 -7.54 -1.05 -6.72
CA ALA A 118 -8.73 -1.66 -7.32
C ALA A 118 -9.98 -0.79 -7.05
N PRO A 119 -11.07 -0.89 -7.85
CA PRO A 119 -12.26 -0.06 -7.67
C PRO A 119 -12.91 -0.13 -6.29
N PHE A 120 -12.80 -1.27 -5.60
CA PHE A 120 -13.33 -1.49 -4.25
C PHE A 120 -12.40 -0.99 -3.13
N CYS A 121 -11.15 -0.63 -3.45
CA CYS A 121 -10.13 -0.20 -2.50
C CYS A 121 -10.02 1.33 -2.56
N LYS A 122 -10.18 2.00 -1.43
CA LYS A 122 -9.99 3.45 -1.28
C LYS A 122 -9.04 3.75 -0.14
N HIS A 123 -8.54 4.98 -0.14
CA HIS A 123 -7.71 5.51 0.93
C HIS A 123 -8.30 6.81 1.45
N VAL A 124 -8.20 7.02 2.77
CA VAL A 124 -8.44 8.31 3.43
C VAL A 124 -7.27 8.58 4.34
N PHE A 125 -6.75 9.81 4.31
CA PHE A 125 -5.58 10.21 5.08
C PHE A 125 -6.01 11.14 6.21
N LEU A 126 -5.85 10.70 7.46
CA LEU A 126 -6.16 11.52 8.63
C LEU A 126 -4.89 12.08 9.26
N GLU A 127 -4.91 13.34 9.69
CA GLU A 127 -3.86 13.86 10.56
C GLU A 127 -3.82 13.08 11.87
N ASN A 128 -2.61 12.70 12.29
CA ASN A 128 -2.38 11.96 13.52
C ASN A 128 -2.10 12.90 14.69
N ASP A 129 -3.17 13.39 15.31
CA ASP A 129 -3.15 14.20 16.54
C ASP A 129 -3.89 13.52 17.71
N PHE A 130 -4.38 12.28 17.52
CA PHE A 130 -5.29 11.61 18.46
C PHE A 130 -4.83 10.22 18.94
N THR A 131 -3.80 9.62 18.35
CA THR A 131 -3.34 8.26 18.74
C THR A 131 -2.25 8.26 19.81
N GLY A 132 -1.92 9.40 20.41
CA GLY A 132 -0.76 9.53 21.29
C GLY A 132 0.53 9.06 20.61
N ASP A 133 1.34 8.28 21.33
CA ASP A 133 2.65 7.78 20.88
C ASP A 133 2.60 6.42 20.17
N ASP A 134 1.41 5.83 19.98
CA ASP A 134 1.25 4.48 19.43
C ASP A 134 1.54 4.40 17.93
N ALA A 135 1.14 5.42 17.15
CA ALA A 135 1.33 5.44 15.70
C ALA A 135 2.69 6.02 15.31
N ARG A 136 3.65 5.14 15.06
CA ARG A 136 5.01 5.47 14.63
C ARG A 136 5.32 4.90 13.26
N VAL A 137 6.16 5.60 12.51
CA VAL A 137 6.52 5.22 11.14
C VAL A 137 7.52 4.08 11.15
N ASN A 138 7.27 3.06 10.33
CA ASN A 138 8.19 1.93 10.14
C ASN A 138 9.04 2.07 8.87
N VAL A 139 9.14 3.28 8.33
CA VAL A 139 9.96 3.60 7.17
C VAL A 139 10.87 4.76 7.56
N LEU A 140 12.17 4.57 7.37
CA LEU A 140 13.20 5.57 7.65
C LEU A 140 13.95 5.96 6.37
N PRO A 141 14.52 7.17 6.31
CA PRO A 141 15.42 7.52 5.23
C PRO A 141 16.66 6.61 5.25
N VAL A 142 17.14 6.27 4.06
CA VAL A 142 18.41 5.55 3.88
C VAL A 142 19.58 6.41 4.34
N GLU A 143 19.54 7.71 4.02
CA GLU A 143 20.56 8.68 4.42
C GLU A 143 20.71 8.71 5.95
N GLY A 144 21.92 8.41 6.44
CA GLY A 144 22.24 8.37 7.86
C GLY A 144 21.92 7.04 8.55
N ASN A 145 21.42 6.05 7.81
CA ASN A 145 21.09 4.72 8.33
C ASN A 145 21.73 3.57 7.53
N GLU A 146 22.60 3.86 6.57
CA GLU A 146 23.18 2.88 5.64
C GLU A 146 23.92 1.74 6.36
N ASP A 147 24.57 2.04 7.49
CA ASP A 147 25.32 1.08 8.31
C ASP A 147 24.41 0.08 9.07
N LYS A 148 23.14 0.44 9.27
CA LYS A 148 22.13 -0.37 9.96
C LYS A 148 21.37 -1.28 9.00
N ILE A 149 21.40 -1.00 7.70
CA ILE A 149 20.66 -1.78 6.70
C ILE A 149 21.21 -3.21 6.64
N ARG A 150 20.29 -4.17 6.64
CA ARG A 150 20.52 -5.60 6.43
C ARG A 150 19.77 -6.07 5.20
N THR A 151 20.21 -7.21 4.68
CA THR A 151 19.54 -7.88 3.57
C THR A 151 19.40 -9.36 3.85
N GLU A 152 18.30 -9.93 3.38
CA GLU A 152 18.05 -11.37 3.48
C GLU A 152 17.14 -11.85 2.37
N TYR A 153 17.05 -13.17 2.20
CA TYR A 153 15.97 -13.79 1.44
C TYR A 153 14.90 -14.28 2.40
N ALA A 154 13.73 -13.64 2.37
CA ALA A 154 12.62 -13.96 3.27
C ALA A 154 11.31 -14.14 2.50
N ALA A 155 10.48 -15.07 2.99
CA ALA A 155 9.12 -15.30 2.54
C ALA A 155 8.12 -14.79 3.59
N ARG A 156 6.95 -14.32 3.17
CA ARG A 156 5.89 -13.87 4.11
C ARG A 156 5.16 -15.04 4.78
N ASN A 157 5.17 -16.20 4.13
CA ASN A 157 4.59 -17.45 4.61
C ASN A 157 5.22 -18.62 3.83
N ASP A 158 5.01 -19.85 4.30
CA ASP A 158 5.62 -21.06 3.73
C ASP A 158 5.19 -21.39 2.30
N LYS A 159 4.13 -20.75 1.79
CA LYS A 159 3.61 -20.95 0.43
C LYS A 159 4.22 -19.99 -0.59
N GLU A 160 4.91 -18.95 -0.14
CA GLU A 160 5.51 -17.93 -1.00
C GLU A 160 7.01 -18.16 -1.21
N LEU A 161 7.50 -17.81 -2.40
CA LEU A 161 8.93 -17.82 -2.66
C LEU A 161 9.67 -16.76 -1.82
N PRO A 162 10.83 -17.09 -1.25
CA PRO A 162 11.64 -16.09 -0.56
C PRO A 162 12.22 -15.10 -1.57
N VAL A 163 12.19 -13.82 -1.22
CA VAL A 163 12.68 -12.72 -2.06
C VAL A 163 13.72 -11.91 -1.33
N LEU A 164 14.62 -11.26 -2.07
CA LEU A 164 15.59 -10.35 -1.49
C LEU A 164 14.85 -9.17 -0.85
N GLN A 165 15.05 -8.98 0.45
CA GLN A 165 14.54 -7.86 1.22
C GLN A 165 15.72 -7.04 1.76
N ARG A 166 15.48 -5.75 1.95
CA ARG A 166 16.37 -4.87 2.70
C ARG A 166 15.58 -4.14 3.77
N PHE A 167 16.15 -4.05 4.96
CA PHE A 167 15.47 -3.50 6.13
C PHE A 167 16.49 -3.02 7.16
N ILE A 168 16.06 -2.22 8.12
CA ILE A 168 16.79 -1.93 9.35
C ILE A 168 16.16 -2.80 10.45
N PRO A 169 16.93 -3.66 11.14
CA PRO A 169 16.39 -4.41 12.27
C PRO A 169 15.86 -3.46 13.35
N LEU A 170 14.70 -3.74 13.94
CA LEU A 170 14.09 -2.89 14.95
C LEU A 170 15.03 -2.58 16.14
N GLU A 171 15.83 -3.56 16.56
CA GLU A 171 16.82 -3.40 17.61
C GLU A 171 17.95 -2.43 17.25
N ALA A 172 18.23 -2.24 15.95
CA ALA A 172 19.26 -1.31 15.48
C ALA A 172 18.83 0.16 15.61
N VAL A 173 17.53 0.42 15.78
CA VAL A 173 16.98 1.76 16.04
C VAL A 173 16.57 1.97 17.50
N GLY A 174 16.81 0.97 18.36
CA GLY A 174 16.55 1.08 19.80
C GLY A 174 15.14 0.67 20.25
N GLY A 175 14.28 0.22 19.33
CA GLY A 175 12.90 -0.15 19.63
C GLY A 175 11.87 0.62 18.80
N ALA A 176 10.60 0.21 18.88
CA ALA A 176 9.52 0.86 18.13
C ALA A 176 9.22 2.27 18.68
N GLU A 177 9.45 2.49 19.96
CA GLU A 177 9.29 3.74 20.69
C GLU A 177 10.26 4.85 20.26
N GLU A 178 11.38 4.50 19.63
CA GLU A 178 12.37 5.45 19.11
C GLU A 178 12.02 5.93 17.68
N LEU A 179 11.09 5.23 17.01
CA LEU A 179 10.66 5.61 15.67
C LEU A 179 9.86 6.92 15.68
N PRO A 180 10.01 7.78 14.67
CA PRO A 180 9.25 9.04 14.61
C PRO A 180 7.74 8.80 14.68
N ARG A 181 7.06 9.65 15.45
CA ARG A 181 5.59 9.70 15.47
C ARG A 181 5.09 10.05 14.07
N ALA A 182 4.15 9.26 13.56
CA ALA A 182 3.56 9.49 12.25
C ALA A 182 2.77 10.79 12.23
N LYS A 183 2.84 11.50 11.10
CA LYS A 183 2.05 12.73 10.87
C LYS A 183 0.63 12.40 10.39
N TYR A 184 0.49 11.29 9.65
CA TYR A 184 -0.78 10.87 9.07
C TYR A 184 -1.04 9.38 9.32
N LEU A 185 -2.32 9.02 9.25
CA LEU A 185 -2.82 7.66 9.14
C LEU A 185 -3.44 7.47 7.77
N ASP A 186 -2.90 6.54 6.98
CA ASP A 186 -3.54 6.03 5.77
C ASP A 186 -4.54 4.93 6.17
N LEU A 187 -5.83 5.24 6.00
CA LEU A 187 -6.93 4.31 6.21
C LEU A 187 -7.23 3.60 4.90
N ILE A 188 -6.91 2.31 4.84
CA ILE A 188 -7.23 1.48 3.67
C ILE A 188 -8.65 0.96 3.85
N LEU A 189 -9.51 1.32 2.90
CA LEU A 189 -10.93 1.06 2.92
C LEU A 189 -11.31 0.05 1.84
N TYR A 190 -12.07 -0.98 2.20
CA TYR A 190 -12.75 -1.83 1.24
C TYR A 190 -14.25 -1.51 1.21
N SER A 191 -14.86 -1.61 0.04
CA SER A 191 -16.31 -1.49 -0.07
C SER A 191 -17.01 -2.64 0.64
N ARG A 192 -18.19 -2.37 1.19
CA ARG A 192 -19.02 -3.39 1.87
C ARG A 192 -19.20 -4.65 1.03
N ASP A 193 -19.51 -4.49 -0.26
CA ASP A 193 -19.67 -5.61 -1.19
C ASP A 193 -18.41 -6.48 -1.34
N GLN A 194 -17.23 -5.87 -1.27
CA GLN A 194 -15.97 -6.62 -1.34
C GLN A 194 -15.75 -7.41 -0.06
N ILE A 195 -15.98 -6.80 1.10
CA ILE A 195 -15.77 -7.47 2.39
C ILE A 195 -16.72 -8.67 2.54
N ARG A 196 -17.99 -8.52 2.15
CA ARG A 196 -18.96 -9.62 2.10
C ARG A 196 -18.46 -10.78 1.23
N LYS A 197 -17.93 -10.51 0.04
CA LYS A 197 -17.34 -11.55 -0.85
C LYS A 197 -16.13 -12.24 -0.24
N GLU A 198 -15.26 -11.51 0.45
CA GLU A 198 -14.09 -12.10 1.11
C GLU A 198 -14.50 -12.98 2.28
N ASN A 199 -15.46 -12.53 3.10
CA ASN A 199 -16.01 -13.30 4.20
C ASN A 199 -16.67 -14.61 3.72
N GLU A 200 -17.48 -14.56 2.66
CA GLU A 200 -18.05 -15.75 2.01
C GLU A 200 -16.95 -16.72 1.55
N SER A 201 -15.89 -16.21 0.93
CA SER A 201 -14.78 -17.06 0.43
C SER A 201 -13.98 -17.73 1.55
N MET A 202 -13.94 -17.12 2.74
CA MET A 202 -13.27 -17.65 3.93
C MET A 202 -14.17 -18.54 4.80
N GLY A 203 -15.45 -18.72 4.44
CA GLY A 203 -16.43 -19.47 5.23
C GLY A 203 -16.92 -18.74 6.49
N ASN A 204 -16.73 -17.42 6.54
CA ASN A 204 -17.12 -16.54 7.63
C ASN A 204 -18.46 -15.84 7.31
N GLU A 205 -19.49 -16.64 7.02
CA GLU A 205 -20.81 -16.09 6.67
C GLU A 205 -21.44 -15.34 7.87
N ASN A 206 -22.05 -14.19 7.59
CA ASN A 206 -22.78 -13.35 8.57
C ASN A 206 -21.96 -12.71 9.70
N VAL A 207 -20.63 -12.59 9.57
CA VAL A 207 -19.80 -11.91 10.59
C VAL A 207 -20.13 -10.41 10.71
N GLU A 208 -20.63 -9.78 9.65
CA GLU A 208 -20.93 -8.34 9.63
C GLU A 208 -22.32 -7.97 10.20
N GLY A 209 -23.19 -8.95 10.48
CA GLY A 209 -24.57 -8.69 10.89
C GLY A 209 -25.31 -7.75 9.93
N ASP A 210 -25.97 -6.73 10.48
CA ASP A 210 -26.74 -5.71 9.75
C ASP A 210 -25.91 -4.43 9.48
N GLU A 211 -24.58 -4.54 9.34
CA GLU A 211 -23.73 -3.38 9.09
C GLU A 211 -23.91 -2.83 7.66
N GLU A 212 -24.27 -1.55 7.57
CA GLU A 212 -24.64 -0.84 6.34
C GLU A 212 -23.64 0.28 5.97
N ALA A 213 -22.62 0.55 6.78
CA ALA A 213 -21.57 1.50 6.42
C ALA A 213 -20.92 1.09 5.09
N PRO A 214 -20.80 2.02 4.11
CA PRO A 214 -20.34 1.71 2.77
C PRO A 214 -18.88 1.23 2.72
N TRP A 215 -18.07 1.62 3.70
CA TRP A 215 -16.64 1.33 3.76
C TRP A 215 -16.26 0.64 5.08
N GLY A 216 -15.50 -0.44 4.95
CA GLY A 216 -14.78 -1.06 6.07
C GLY A 216 -13.30 -0.70 6.04
N ILE A 217 -12.76 -0.23 7.17
CA ILE A 217 -11.33 0.00 7.36
C ILE A 217 -10.66 -1.36 7.59
N VAL A 218 -9.90 -1.81 6.60
CA VAL A 218 -9.22 -3.13 6.63
C VAL A 218 -7.76 -3.04 7.06
N SER A 219 -7.17 -1.85 7.06
CA SER A 219 -5.82 -1.60 7.56
C SER A 219 -5.63 -0.12 7.86
N ILE A 220 -4.79 0.17 8.86
CA ILE A 220 -4.39 1.53 9.25
C ILE A 220 -2.86 1.59 9.20
N LYS A 221 -2.30 2.50 8.38
CA LYS A 221 -0.86 2.67 8.22
C LYS A 221 -0.40 4.02 8.77
N ALA A 222 0.57 3.99 9.66
CA ALA A 222 1.21 5.18 10.22
C ALA A 222 2.34 5.66 9.28
N GLN A 223 2.27 6.91 8.81
CA GLN A 223 3.21 7.45 7.83
C GLN A 223 3.45 8.97 7.97
N MET A 224 4.47 9.49 7.29
CA MET A 224 4.77 10.93 7.26
C MET A 224 4.03 11.70 6.16
N GLU A 225 3.50 11.00 5.16
CA GLU A 225 2.89 11.57 3.97
C GLU A 225 1.36 11.44 3.98
N ASP A 226 0.65 12.30 3.26
CA ASP A 226 -0.82 12.31 3.12
C ASP A 226 -1.31 11.67 1.81
N PHE A 227 -0.49 10.78 1.23
CA PHE A 227 -0.80 10.01 0.03
C PHE A 227 -0.36 8.54 0.17
N GLU A 228 -0.89 7.65 -0.67
CA GLU A 228 -0.54 6.24 -0.63
C GLU A 228 0.94 6.05 -0.97
N LEU A 229 1.72 5.51 -0.02
CA LEU A 229 3.11 5.17 -0.29
C LEU A 229 3.19 4.02 -1.30
N PRO A 230 4.04 4.12 -2.33
CA PRO A 230 4.12 3.08 -3.34
C PRO A 230 4.55 1.75 -2.70
N MET A 231 3.96 0.64 -3.12
CA MET A 231 4.39 -0.69 -2.68
C MET A 231 5.88 -0.91 -2.99
N ASN A 232 6.60 -1.65 -2.12
CA ASN A 232 7.99 -2.05 -2.38
C ASN A 232 8.13 -2.70 -3.78
N PRO A 233 9.19 -2.43 -4.57
CA PRO A 233 9.31 -2.94 -5.94
C PRO A 233 9.09 -4.46 -6.05
N ILE A 234 9.58 -5.22 -5.07
CA ILE A 234 9.42 -6.68 -5.05
C ILE A 234 7.97 -7.12 -4.86
N THR A 235 7.16 -6.33 -4.14
CA THR A 235 5.73 -6.58 -3.99
C THR A 235 5.00 -6.40 -5.31
N GLN A 236 5.35 -5.39 -6.10
CA GLN A 236 4.78 -5.23 -7.44
C GLN A 236 5.16 -6.38 -8.38
N MET A 237 6.43 -6.81 -8.34
CA MET A 237 6.89 -7.97 -9.11
C MET A 237 6.15 -9.24 -8.71
N ARG A 238 5.99 -9.51 -7.41
CA ARG A 238 5.23 -10.67 -6.90
C ARG A 238 3.76 -10.60 -7.31
N ASN A 239 3.13 -9.43 -7.23
CA ASN A 239 1.73 -9.25 -7.63
C ASN A 239 1.49 -9.69 -9.09
N ALA A 240 2.43 -9.39 -9.98
CA ALA A 240 2.36 -9.79 -11.38
C ALA A 240 2.52 -11.31 -11.62
N LEU A 241 3.00 -12.09 -10.64
CA LEU A 241 3.13 -13.55 -10.74
C LEU A 241 1.81 -14.30 -10.48
N GLY A 242 0.76 -13.61 -10.02
CA GLY A 242 -0.56 -14.21 -9.76
C GLY A 242 -0.71 -14.86 -8.38
N LYS A 243 -1.94 -15.30 -8.11
CA LYS A 243 -2.38 -15.81 -6.80
C LYS A 243 -1.61 -17.03 -6.33
N ASP A 244 -1.19 -17.90 -7.25
CA ASP A 244 -0.44 -19.12 -6.95
C ASP A 244 0.96 -18.83 -6.36
N GLN A 245 1.47 -17.61 -6.53
CA GLN A 245 2.75 -17.15 -5.99
C GLN A 245 2.57 -16.05 -4.91
N GLY A 246 1.36 -15.93 -4.34
CA GLY A 246 1.04 -14.94 -3.30
C GLY A 246 0.87 -13.50 -3.82
N GLY A 247 0.71 -13.33 -5.14
CA GLY A 247 0.44 -12.05 -5.79
C GLY A 247 -1.05 -11.80 -6.02
N SER A 248 -1.45 -10.55 -6.26
CA SER A 248 -2.83 -10.21 -6.62
C SER A 248 -3.22 -10.60 -8.06
N GLY A 249 -2.26 -10.83 -8.94
CA GLY A 249 -2.47 -11.04 -10.38
C GLY A 249 -2.57 -9.76 -11.19
N ILE A 250 -2.35 -8.59 -10.56
CA ILE A 250 -2.36 -7.30 -11.24
C ILE A 250 -1.08 -7.18 -12.08
N PRO A 251 -1.19 -6.87 -13.39
CA PRO A 251 -0.02 -6.68 -14.25
C PRO A 251 0.90 -5.56 -13.75
N LEU A 252 2.21 -5.79 -13.86
CA LEU A 252 3.21 -4.77 -13.56
C LEU A 252 3.16 -3.65 -14.61
N THR A 253 3.00 -2.41 -14.18
CA THR A 253 3.20 -1.24 -15.05
C THR A 253 4.60 -0.65 -14.82
N ARG A 254 5.26 -0.21 -15.90
CA ARG A 254 6.59 0.40 -15.79
C ARG A 254 6.56 1.69 -14.98
N GLU A 255 5.50 2.48 -15.15
CA GLU A 255 5.37 3.77 -14.48
C GLU A 255 5.27 3.63 -12.96
N GLU A 256 4.36 2.78 -12.46
CA GLU A 256 4.18 2.55 -11.02
C GLU A 256 5.40 1.87 -10.40
N TYR A 257 6.06 0.98 -11.15
CA TYR A 257 7.30 0.36 -10.70
C TYR A 257 8.41 1.40 -10.52
N MET A 258 8.56 2.35 -11.45
CA MET A 258 9.59 3.39 -11.32
C MET A 258 9.30 4.38 -10.18
N LYS A 259 8.03 4.73 -9.93
CA LYS A 259 7.62 5.52 -8.75
C LYS A 259 8.02 4.83 -7.45
N SER A 260 7.81 3.52 -7.40
CA SER A 260 8.25 2.69 -6.28
C SER A 260 9.77 2.67 -6.14
N VAL A 261 10.52 2.45 -7.22
CA VAL A 261 11.99 2.47 -7.18
C VAL A 261 12.51 3.81 -6.68
N GLU A 262 11.95 4.93 -7.13
CA GLU A 262 12.33 6.28 -6.69
C GLU A 262 12.15 6.43 -5.18
N TYR A 263 10.97 6.14 -4.65
CA TYR A 263 10.68 6.22 -3.23
C TYR A 263 11.55 5.26 -2.41
N TRP A 264 11.59 3.99 -2.78
CA TRP A 264 12.29 2.95 -2.04
C TRP A 264 13.79 2.96 -2.26
N THR A 265 14.35 3.80 -3.14
CA THR A 265 15.81 4.01 -3.18
C THR A 265 16.25 4.85 -1.99
N ALA A 266 15.48 5.89 -1.65
CA ALA A 266 15.75 6.83 -0.57
C ALA A 266 15.20 6.40 0.80
N ASN A 267 14.32 5.38 0.83
CA ASN A 267 13.65 4.90 2.04
C ASN A 267 13.89 3.40 2.28
N VAL A 268 13.84 2.99 3.54
CA VAL A 268 14.01 1.59 3.97
C VAL A 268 13.05 1.26 5.11
N ASN A 269 12.48 0.05 5.07
CA ASN A 269 11.61 -0.44 6.13
C ASN A 269 12.42 -0.73 7.40
N VAL A 270 11.76 -0.58 8.54
CA VAL A 270 12.19 -1.11 9.84
C VAL A 270 11.35 -2.36 10.12
N SER A 271 12.01 -3.46 10.50
CA SER A 271 11.36 -4.75 10.79
C SER A 271 12.03 -5.49 11.91
#